data_AF-A0A258VXS5-F1
#
_entry.id   AF-A0A258VXS5-F1
#
_cell.length_a   1.000
_cell.length_b   1.000
_cell.length_c   1.000
_cell.angle_alpha   90.00
_cell.angle_beta   90.00
_cell.angle_gamma   90.00
#
_symmetry.space_group_name_H-M   'P 1'
#
loop_
_entity.id
_entity.type
_entity.pdbx_description
1 polymer ?
#
loop_
_entity_poly.entity_id
_entity_poly.type
_entity_poly.pdbx_seq_one_letter_code
_entity_poly.pdbx_strand_id
1 'polypeptide(L)'
;MFRLSILALGFCIGILFWGWPLIATKFVPYLQSFSILQSTFGQLDLLLGFSVLNVVALLVFTVLIFTVSYFFLIILTSILLVPLLNPIIRKLYFPNLTENSELTFFDSLKNSVVSVAIYFGLLIVLSPILIFVPLGQVLVPYFLNAHLARRVFPYDVLQSYATASEFERFMLKEKQSLWTLALLTGGYFYVPILNLLAAPLAALAFVIFSMGKIDEYRR
;
A
#
# COMPACT_ATOMS: atom_id res chain seq x y z
N MET A 1 -1.00 13.69 15.70
CA MET A 1 -0.40 12.44 15.17
C MET A 1 -0.10 11.40 16.26
N PHE A 2 0.56 11.75 17.36
CA PHE A 2 0.75 10.89 18.55
C PHE A 2 -0.54 10.23 19.08
N ARG A 3 -1.68 10.91 18.97
CA ARG A 3 -2.98 10.38 19.41
C ARG A 3 -3.49 9.18 18.59
N LEU A 4 -3.14 9.07 17.30
CA LEU A 4 -3.52 7.92 16.47
C LEU A 4 -2.64 6.69 16.74
N SER A 5 -1.35 6.87 17.04
CA SER A 5 -0.47 5.76 17.42
C SER A 5 -0.84 5.17 18.77
N ILE A 6 -1.28 6.00 19.73
CA ILE A 6 -1.81 5.54 21.02
C ILE A 6 -3.14 4.81 20.85
N LEU A 7 -4.01 5.28 19.94
CA LEU A 7 -5.25 4.58 19.58
C LEU A 7 -4.96 3.25 18.87
N ALA A 8 -3.96 3.18 17.99
CA ALA A 8 -3.55 1.95 17.33
C ALA A 8 -2.94 0.95 18.32
N LEU A 9 -2.10 1.41 19.25
CA LEU A 9 -1.58 0.60 20.35
C LEU A 9 -2.71 0.10 21.26
N GLY A 10 -3.65 0.98 21.63
CA GLY A 10 -4.84 0.62 22.41
C GLY A 10 -5.77 -0.35 21.68
N PHE A 11 -5.90 -0.22 20.36
CA PHE A 11 -6.65 -1.14 19.51
C PHE A 11 -5.95 -2.49 19.38
N CYS A 12 -4.62 -2.52 19.25
CA CYS A 12 -3.83 -3.74 19.22
C CYS A 12 -3.85 -4.46 20.57
N ILE A 13 -3.73 -3.73 21.69
CA ILE A 13 -3.87 -4.27 23.05
C ILE A 13 -5.30 -4.76 23.25
N GLY A 14 -6.31 -4.03 22.76
CA GLY A 14 -7.71 -4.42 22.78
C GLY A 14 -7.95 -5.72 22.01
N ILE A 15 -7.39 -5.86 20.81
CA ILE A 15 -7.48 -7.10 20.00
C ILE A 15 -6.72 -8.24 20.65
N LEU A 16 -5.57 -8.02 21.29
CA LEU A 16 -4.87 -9.06 22.02
C LEU A 16 -5.69 -9.53 23.24
N PHE A 17 -6.32 -8.60 23.95
CA PHE A 17 -7.13 -8.91 25.14
C PHE A 17 -8.46 -9.58 24.78
N TRP A 18 -9.15 -9.12 23.72
CA TRP A 18 -10.42 -9.69 23.23
C TRP A 18 -10.25 -10.87 22.28
N GLY A 19 -9.11 -10.97 21.61
CA GLY A 19 -8.75 -12.06 20.69
C GLY A 19 -8.19 -13.28 21.42
N TRP A 20 -7.65 -13.11 22.64
CA TRP A 20 -7.15 -14.18 23.49
C TRP A 20 -8.13 -15.37 23.64
N PRO A 21 -9.43 -15.16 23.93
CA PRO A 21 -10.38 -16.26 24.06
C PRO A 21 -10.63 -16.96 22.71
N LEU A 22 -10.66 -16.24 21.60
CA LEU A 22 -10.85 -16.82 20.26
C LEU A 22 -9.66 -17.70 19.84
N ILE A 23 -8.45 -17.28 20.19
CA ILE A 23 -7.23 -18.04 19.92
C ILE A 23 -7.25 -19.35 20.73
N ALA A 24 -7.48 -19.23 22.05
CA ALA A 24 -7.43 -20.37 22.95
C ALA A 24 -8.56 -21.39 22.70
N THR A 25 -9.75 -20.92 22.30
CA THR A 25 -10.94 -21.79 22.16
C THR A 25 -11.21 -22.29 20.74
N LYS A 26 -10.69 -21.62 19.70
CA LYS A 26 -10.95 -21.98 18.30
C LYS A 26 -9.68 -22.27 17.51
N PHE A 27 -8.67 -21.41 17.59
CA PHE A 27 -7.48 -21.52 16.74
C PHE A 27 -6.52 -22.62 17.21
N VAL A 28 -6.24 -22.69 18.52
CA VAL A 28 -5.37 -23.73 19.10
C VAL A 28 -5.95 -25.14 18.90
N PRO A 29 -7.24 -25.41 19.20
CA PRO A 29 -7.84 -26.72 18.94
C PRO A 29 -7.86 -27.09 17.44
N TYR A 30 -8.00 -26.09 16.56
CA TYR A 30 -7.91 -26.29 15.11
C TYR A 30 -6.50 -26.74 14.69
N LEU A 31 -5.45 -26.13 15.23
CA LEU A 31 -4.07 -26.56 14.98
C LEU A 31 -3.77 -27.95 15.56
N GLN A 32 -4.35 -28.28 16.70
CA GLN A 32 -4.25 -29.61 17.32
C GLN A 32 -4.96 -30.71 16.52
N SER A 33 -5.91 -30.37 15.63
CA SER A 33 -6.54 -31.34 14.75
C SER A 33 -5.59 -31.94 13.70
N PHE A 34 -4.47 -31.25 13.43
CA PHE A 34 -3.41 -31.76 12.57
C PHE A 34 -2.49 -32.70 13.35
N SER A 35 -2.58 -33.99 13.04
CA SER A 35 -1.87 -35.07 13.73
C SER A 35 -0.34 -34.92 13.74
N ILE A 36 0.24 -34.27 12.73
CA ILE A 36 1.69 -33.98 12.64
C ILE A 36 2.12 -32.90 13.65
N LEU A 37 1.29 -31.87 13.85
CA LEU A 37 1.58 -30.82 14.83
C LEU A 37 1.45 -31.38 16.24
N GLN A 38 0.43 -32.19 16.49
CA GLN A 38 0.22 -32.80 17.80
C GLN A 38 1.35 -33.76 18.18
N SER A 39 1.81 -34.62 17.27
CA SER A 39 2.89 -35.58 17.56
C SER A 39 4.23 -34.90 17.80
N THR A 40 4.56 -33.88 17.00
CA THR A 40 5.84 -33.17 17.08
C THR A 40 5.91 -32.27 18.32
N PHE A 41 4.87 -31.48 18.58
CA PHE A 41 4.87 -30.55 19.71
C PHE A 41 4.51 -31.23 21.04
N GLY A 42 3.72 -32.32 21.04
CA GLY A 42 3.39 -33.06 22.25
C GLY A 42 4.61 -33.70 22.94
N GLN A 43 5.61 -34.13 22.16
CA GLN A 43 6.88 -34.63 22.71
C GLN A 43 7.69 -33.53 23.40
N LEU A 44 7.61 -32.29 22.90
CA LEU A 44 8.29 -31.12 23.46
C LEU A 44 7.56 -30.56 24.69
N ASP A 45 6.23 -30.60 24.68
CA ASP A 45 5.38 -30.15 25.79
C ASP A 45 5.65 -30.99 27.06
N LEU A 46 5.87 -32.30 26.91
CA LEU A 46 6.26 -33.20 28.02
C LEU A 46 7.64 -32.88 28.60
N LEU A 47 8.55 -32.36 27.77
CA LEU A 47 9.95 -32.09 28.13
C LEU A 47 10.12 -30.71 28.78
N LEU A 48 9.29 -29.73 28.41
CA LEU A 48 9.36 -28.34 28.87
C LEU A 48 8.34 -27.98 29.95
N GLY A 49 7.30 -28.81 30.16
CA GLY A 49 6.30 -28.61 31.23
C GLY A 49 5.27 -27.51 30.96
N PHE A 50 5.26 -26.93 29.75
CA PHE A 50 4.25 -26.00 29.26
C PHE A 50 3.94 -26.29 27.80
N SER A 51 2.77 -25.85 27.32
CA SER A 51 2.39 -26.12 25.93
C SER A 51 3.07 -25.15 24.95
N VAL A 52 4.10 -25.65 24.27
CA VAL A 52 4.84 -24.94 23.22
C VAL A 52 3.92 -24.64 22.04
N LEU A 53 3.01 -25.56 21.71
CA LEU A 53 2.05 -25.37 20.63
C LEU A 53 1.18 -24.13 20.87
N ASN A 54 0.73 -23.89 22.10
CA ASN A 54 -0.06 -22.71 22.44
C ASN A 54 0.74 -21.42 22.26
N VAL A 55 2.00 -21.39 22.69
CA VAL A 55 2.87 -20.21 22.55
C VAL A 55 3.15 -19.90 21.08
N VAL A 56 3.47 -20.92 20.29
CA VAL A 56 3.73 -20.77 18.84
C VAL A 56 2.46 -20.34 18.11
N ALA A 57 1.31 -20.97 18.39
CA ALA A 57 0.03 -20.59 17.81
C ALA A 57 -0.31 -19.12 18.10
N LEU A 58 -0.01 -18.65 19.30
CA LEU A 58 -0.26 -17.28 19.71
C LEU A 58 0.64 -16.27 18.99
N LEU A 59 1.93 -16.60 18.84
CA LEU A 59 2.86 -15.78 18.07
C LEU A 59 2.43 -15.68 16.61
N VAL A 60 2.11 -16.81 15.98
CA VAL A 60 1.66 -16.86 14.57
C VAL A 60 0.38 -16.05 14.38
N PHE A 61 -0.61 -16.24 15.26
CA PHE A 61 -1.87 -15.51 15.17
C PHE A 61 -1.70 -14.01 15.39
N THR A 62 -0.83 -13.62 16.33
CA THR A 62 -0.50 -12.21 16.56
C THR A 62 0.09 -11.59 15.30
N VAL A 63 1.12 -12.20 14.71
CA VAL A 63 1.74 -11.72 13.47
C VAL A 63 0.70 -11.62 12.34
N LEU A 64 -0.20 -12.60 12.22
CA LEU A 64 -1.23 -12.62 11.19
C LEU A 64 -2.25 -11.49 11.38
N ILE A 65 -2.76 -11.28 12.60
CA ILE A 65 -3.69 -10.18 12.90
C ILE A 65 -3.06 -8.82 12.63
N PHE A 66 -1.81 -8.62 13.08
CA PHE A 66 -1.10 -7.36 12.87
C PHE A 66 -0.91 -7.10 11.37
N THR A 67 -0.55 -8.13 10.61
CA THR A 67 -0.41 -8.06 9.15
C THR A 67 -1.73 -7.69 8.49
N VAL A 68 -2.82 -8.39 8.80
CA VAL A 68 -4.15 -8.13 8.21
C VAL A 68 -4.65 -6.73 8.57
N SER A 69 -4.50 -6.32 9.84
CA SER A 69 -4.91 -5.00 10.30
C SER A 69 -4.14 -3.88 9.59
N TYR A 70 -2.84 -4.08 9.38
CA TYR A 70 -1.99 -3.14 8.66
C TYR A 70 -2.41 -2.99 7.20
N PHE A 71 -2.63 -4.10 6.49
CA PHE A 71 -3.14 -4.08 5.12
C PHE A 71 -4.51 -3.39 5.04
N PHE A 72 -5.41 -3.68 5.97
CA PHE A 72 -6.73 -3.07 6.02
C PHE A 72 -6.66 -1.55 6.23
N LEU A 73 -5.80 -1.09 7.14
CA LEU A 73 -5.57 0.34 7.39
C LEU A 73 -5.06 1.05 6.14
N ILE A 74 -4.12 0.46 5.40
CA ILE A 74 -3.59 1.05 4.17
C ILE A 74 -4.68 1.12 3.09
N ILE A 75 -5.43 0.05 2.88
CA ILE A 75 -6.51 0.02 1.87
C ILE A 75 -7.56 1.06 2.20
N LEU A 76 -8.00 1.11 3.46
CA LEU A 76 -9.00 2.07 3.92
C LEU A 76 -8.49 3.51 3.77
N THR A 77 -7.22 3.75 4.12
CA THR A 77 -6.58 5.06 3.93
C THR A 77 -6.52 5.39 2.44
N SER A 78 -6.07 4.49 1.57
CA SER A 78 -5.94 4.75 0.14
C SER A 78 -7.27 5.07 -0.54
N ILE A 79 -8.32 4.29 -0.23
CA ILE A 79 -9.65 4.45 -0.85
C ILE A 79 -10.32 5.75 -0.39
N LEU A 80 -10.16 6.14 0.87
CA LEU A 80 -10.83 7.32 1.40
C LEU A 80 -10.02 8.60 1.18
N LEU A 81 -8.70 8.54 1.34
CA LEU A 81 -7.87 9.73 1.46
C LEU A 81 -7.70 10.46 0.13
N VAL A 82 -7.48 9.74 -0.97
CA VAL A 82 -7.31 10.35 -2.31
C VAL A 82 -8.58 11.11 -2.76
N PRO A 83 -9.79 10.51 -2.79
CA PRO A 83 -10.99 11.23 -3.18
C PRO A 83 -11.42 12.30 -2.18
N LEU A 84 -11.10 12.16 -0.89
CA LEU A 84 -11.39 13.18 0.12
C LEU A 84 -10.46 14.40 0.01
N LEU A 85 -9.17 14.20 -0.30
CA LEU A 85 -8.23 15.30 -0.40
C LEU A 85 -8.31 16.08 -1.71
N ASN A 86 -8.65 15.45 -2.82
CA ASN A 86 -8.79 16.13 -4.11
C ASN A 86 -9.64 17.43 -4.04
N PRO A 87 -10.88 17.41 -3.53
CA PRO A 87 -11.70 18.63 -3.44
C PRO A 87 -11.18 19.64 -2.41
N ILE A 88 -10.54 19.18 -1.33
CA ILE A 88 -9.98 20.04 -0.28
C ILE A 88 -8.73 20.78 -0.81
N ILE A 89 -7.81 20.06 -1.43
CA ILE A 89 -6.58 20.62 -2.02
C ILE A 89 -6.92 21.57 -3.15
N ARG A 90 -7.88 21.21 -4.02
CA ARG A 90 -8.40 22.11 -5.06
C ARG A 90 -8.87 23.43 -4.43
N LYS A 91 -9.73 23.39 -3.42
CA LYS A 91 -10.27 24.61 -2.78
C LYS A 91 -9.19 25.45 -2.09
N LEU A 92 -8.18 24.83 -1.49
CA LEU A 92 -7.14 25.53 -0.74
C LEU A 92 -6.02 26.10 -1.62
N TYR A 93 -5.60 25.36 -2.64
CA TYR A 93 -4.39 25.67 -3.42
C TYR A 93 -4.66 26.00 -4.88
N PHE A 94 -5.76 25.50 -5.46
CA PHE A 94 -6.08 25.66 -6.89
C PHE A 94 -7.56 26.01 -7.14
N PRO A 95 -8.08 27.12 -6.58
CA PRO A 95 -9.52 27.42 -6.60
C PRO A 95 -10.07 27.68 -8.01
N ASN A 96 -9.22 28.08 -8.96
CA ASN A 96 -9.61 28.41 -10.33
C ASN A 96 -9.67 27.19 -11.27
N LEU A 97 -9.24 26.01 -10.80
CA LEU A 97 -9.24 24.80 -11.60
C LEU A 97 -10.69 24.33 -11.82
N THR A 98 -11.17 24.39 -13.06
CA THR A 98 -12.49 23.89 -13.46
C THR A 98 -12.48 22.38 -13.57
N GLU A 99 -13.56 21.73 -13.09
CA GLU A 99 -13.83 20.32 -13.36
C GLU A 99 -14.26 20.21 -14.82
N ASN A 100 -13.32 19.85 -15.67
CA ASN A 100 -13.54 19.71 -17.10
C ASN A 100 -12.92 18.38 -17.53
N SER A 101 -13.59 17.29 -17.15
CA SER A 101 -13.15 15.92 -17.41
C SER A 101 -13.84 15.35 -18.65
N GLU A 102 -13.05 15.09 -19.68
CA GLU A 102 -13.43 14.16 -20.76
C GLU A 102 -13.02 12.72 -20.43
N LEU A 103 -12.17 12.54 -19.42
CA LEU A 103 -11.67 11.25 -18.97
C LEU A 103 -12.70 10.57 -18.06
N THR A 104 -13.04 9.31 -18.37
CA THR A 104 -14.04 8.56 -17.60
C THR A 104 -13.37 7.66 -16.56
N PHE A 105 -14.06 7.34 -15.47
CA PHE A 105 -13.63 6.33 -14.49
C PHE A 105 -13.25 4.99 -15.15
N PHE A 106 -13.95 4.61 -16.22
CA PHE A 106 -13.65 3.41 -16.99
C PHE A 106 -12.28 3.46 -17.67
N ASP A 107 -11.85 4.63 -18.11
CA ASP A 107 -10.53 4.82 -18.71
C ASP A 107 -9.42 4.73 -17.66
N SER A 108 -9.67 5.19 -16.42
CA SER A 108 -8.76 4.96 -15.29
C SER A 108 -8.64 3.48 -14.95
N LEU A 109 -9.77 2.77 -14.89
CA LEU A 109 -9.80 1.35 -14.60
C LEU A 109 -9.01 0.56 -15.66
N LYS A 110 -9.20 0.89 -16.94
CA LYS A 110 -8.43 0.31 -18.05
C LYS A 110 -6.94 0.62 -17.92
N ASN A 111 -6.57 1.87 -17.66
CA ASN A 111 -5.17 2.25 -17.48
C ASN A 111 -4.51 1.52 -16.30
N SER A 112 -5.23 1.35 -15.20
CA SER A 112 -4.78 0.61 -14.03
C SER A 112 -4.57 -0.87 -14.34
N VAL A 113 -5.54 -1.53 -14.98
CA VAL A 113 -5.41 -2.95 -15.39
C VAL A 113 -4.23 -3.16 -16.34
N VAL A 114 -4.07 -2.30 -17.34
CA VAL A 114 -2.94 -2.35 -18.28
C VAL A 114 -1.61 -2.15 -17.55
N SER A 115 -1.55 -1.21 -16.62
CA SER A 115 -0.33 -0.93 -15.86
C SER A 115 0.05 -2.08 -14.93
N VAL A 116 -0.93 -2.76 -14.32
CA VAL A 116 -0.72 -3.98 -13.54
C VAL A 116 -0.25 -5.13 -14.42
N ALA A 117 -0.83 -5.30 -15.61
CA ALA A 117 -0.38 -6.32 -16.56
C ALA A 117 1.08 -6.08 -16.99
N ILE A 118 1.44 -4.82 -17.28
CA ILE A 118 2.83 -4.43 -17.60
C ILE A 118 3.75 -4.69 -16.41
N TYR A 119 3.32 -4.39 -15.18
CA TYR A 119 4.08 -4.67 -13.96
C TYR A 119 4.43 -6.17 -13.86
N PHE A 120 3.44 -7.06 -13.99
CA PHE A 120 3.67 -8.50 -13.92
C PHE A 120 4.51 -9.00 -15.10
N GLY A 121 4.26 -8.50 -16.32
CA GLY A 121 5.08 -8.83 -17.49
C GLY A 121 6.55 -8.45 -17.28
N LEU A 122 6.81 -7.24 -16.79
CA LEU A 122 8.16 -6.79 -16.45
C LEU A 122 8.76 -7.62 -15.33
N LEU A 123 7.99 -7.98 -14.30
CA LEU A 123 8.47 -8.79 -13.19
C LEU A 123 8.91 -10.19 -13.65
N ILE A 124 8.18 -10.81 -14.58
CA ILE A 124 8.59 -12.08 -15.21
C ILE A 124 9.87 -11.89 -16.01
N VAL A 125 9.96 -10.84 -16.82
CA VAL A 125 11.17 -10.55 -17.63
C VAL A 125 12.39 -10.23 -16.77
N LEU A 126 12.20 -9.52 -15.65
CA LEU A 126 13.24 -9.15 -14.69
C LEU A 126 13.49 -10.24 -13.62
N SER A 127 12.76 -11.36 -13.66
CA SER A 127 12.95 -12.49 -12.74
C SER A 127 14.37 -13.07 -12.73
N PRO A 128 15.13 -13.12 -13.84
CA PRO A 128 16.52 -13.58 -13.78
C PRO A 128 17.37 -12.62 -12.95
N ILE A 129 17.19 -11.30 -13.13
CA ILE A 129 17.93 -10.27 -12.40
C ILE A 129 17.62 -10.32 -10.89
N LEU A 130 16.37 -10.59 -10.53
CA LEU A 130 15.94 -10.78 -9.13
C LEU A 130 16.72 -11.88 -8.41
N ILE A 131 17.06 -12.96 -9.11
CA ILE A 131 17.70 -14.16 -8.54
C ILE A 131 19.23 -14.02 -8.55
N PHE A 132 19.80 -13.55 -9.67
CA PHE A 132 21.24 -13.59 -9.90
C PHE A 132 22.00 -12.35 -9.38
N VAL A 133 21.32 -11.23 -9.16
CA VAL A 133 21.97 -9.96 -8.76
C VAL A 133 21.75 -9.70 -7.26
N PRO A 134 22.81 -9.55 -6.45
CA PRO A 134 22.70 -9.07 -5.08
C PRO A 134 21.98 -7.71 -5.05
N LEU A 135 21.02 -7.52 -4.14
CA LEU A 135 20.09 -6.36 -4.09
C LEU A 135 19.01 -6.29 -5.20
N GLY A 136 19.04 -7.18 -6.20
CA GLY A 136 18.02 -7.24 -7.25
C GLY A 136 16.61 -7.40 -6.67
N GLN A 137 16.48 -8.20 -5.61
CA GLN A 137 15.25 -8.45 -4.85
C GLN A 137 14.61 -7.18 -4.26
N VAL A 138 15.41 -6.13 -4.00
CA VAL A 138 14.93 -4.87 -3.43
C VAL A 138 14.77 -3.83 -4.54
N LEU A 139 15.78 -3.71 -5.40
CA LEU A 139 15.83 -2.68 -6.44
C LEU A 139 14.79 -2.93 -7.54
N VAL A 140 14.62 -4.16 -8.01
CA VAL A 140 13.67 -4.46 -9.09
C VAL A 140 12.23 -4.13 -8.66
N PRO A 141 11.71 -4.62 -7.52
CA PRO A 141 10.36 -4.26 -7.09
C PRO A 141 10.25 -2.77 -6.79
N TYR A 142 11.29 -2.12 -6.27
CA TYR A 142 11.30 -0.67 -6.05
C TYR A 142 11.07 0.12 -7.34
N PHE A 143 11.84 -0.17 -8.40
CA PHE A 143 11.68 0.52 -9.69
C PHE A 143 10.36 0.17 -10.37
N LEU A 144 9.89 -1.07 -10.25
CA LEU A 144 8.59 -1.49 -10.79
C LEU A 144 7.42 -0.83 -10.06
N ASN A 145 7.49 -0.71 -8.74
CA ASN A 145 6.49 0.01 -7.94
C ASN A 145 6.48 1.50 -8.27
N ALA A 146 7.65 2.11 -8.45
CA ALA A 146 7.74 3.51 -8.91
C ALA A 146 7.15 3.68 -10.32
N HIS A 147 7.39 2.72 -11.23
CA HIS A 147 6.78 2.73 -12.56
C HIS A 147 5.25 2.68 -12.50
N LEU A 148 4.71 1.78 -11.68
CA LEU A 148 3.27 1.60 -11.47
C LEU A 148 2.65 2.87 -10.87
N ALA A 149 3.23 3.38 -9.78
CA ALA A 149 2.78 4.59 -9.11
C ALA A 149 2.73 5.79 -10.07
N ARG A 150 3.78 5.96 -10.89
CA ARG A 150 3.82 7.01 -11.91
C ARG A 150 2.67 6.93 -12.92
N ARG A 151 2.19 5.74 -13.28
CA ARG A 151 1.09 5.58 -14.25
C ARG A 151 -0.30 5.68 -13.65
N VAL A 152 -0.47 5.19 -12.43
CA VAL A 152 -1.79 5.08 -11.77
C VAL A 152 -2.16 6.39 -11.11
N PHE A 153 -1.30 6.95 -10.23
CA PHE A 153 -1.66 8.11 -9.42
C PHE A 153 -2.06 9.36 -10.22
N PRO A 154 -1.30 9.81 -11.23
CA PRO A 154 -1.71 11.02 -11.95
C PRO A 154 -3.00 10.81 -12.74
N TYR A 155 -3.29 9.58 -13.19
CA TYR A 155 -4.55 9.26 -13.85
C TYR A 155 -5.73 9.41 -12.87
N ASP A 156 -5.62 8.82 -11.68
CA ASP A 156 -6.66 8.89 -10.66
C ASP A 156 -6.93 10.31 -10.16
N VAL A 157 -5.90 11.16 -10.15
CA VAL A 157 -6.00 12.57 -9.79
C VAL A 157 -6.59 13.40 -10.93
N LEU A 158 -6.04 13.27 -12.13
CA LEU A 158 -6.36 14.16 -13.25
C LEU A 158 -7.62 13.75 -14.00
N GLN A 159 -8.13 12.52 -13.84
CA GLN A 159 -9.37 12.09 -14.50
C GLN A 159 -10.53 13.05 -14.25
N SER A 160 -10.59 13.71 -13.09
CA SER A 160 -11.68 14.64 -12.73
C SER A 160 -11.43 16.09 -13.18
N TYR A 161 -10.24 16.41 -13.67
CA TYR A 161 -9.81 17.80 -13.87
C TYR A 161 -9.17 18.09 -15.22
N ALA A 162 -8.67 17.09 -15.95
CA ALA A 162 -7.98 17.26 -17.22
C ALA A 162 -8.74 16.63 -18.40
N THR A 163 -8.59 17.23 -19.59
CA THR A 163 -9.02 16.61 -20.84
C THR A 163 -8.02 15.55 -21.30
N ALA A 164 -8.41 14.69 -22.25
CA ALA A 164 -7.53 13.63 -22.74
C ALA A 164 -6.23 14.18 -23.37
N SER A 165 -6.33 15.30 -24.10
CA SER A 165 -5.18 15.96 -24.74
C SER A 165 -4.24 16.61 -23.74
N GLU A 166 -4.78 17.25 -22.69
CA GLU A 166 -3.97 17.81 -21.58
C GLU A 166 -3.22 16.71 -20.83
N PHE A 167 -3.89 15.58 -20.57
CA PHE A 167 -3.30 14.45 -19.87
C PHE A 167 -2.16 13.81 -20.66
N GLU A 168 -2.34 13.61 -21.97
CA GLU A 168 -1.29 13.06 -22.84
C GLU A 168 -0.07 13.99 -22.88
N ARG A 169 -0.30 15.30 -23.06
CA ARG A 169 0.77 16.31 -23.02
C ARG A 169 1.50 16.34 -21.68
N PHE A 170 0.77 16.23 -20.57
CA PHE A 170 1.34 16.15 -19.22
C PHE A 170 2.23 14.91 -19.06
N MET A 171 1.75 13.73 -19.45
CA MET A 171 2.49 12.47 -19.32
C MET A 171 3.77 12.44 -20.16
N LEU A 172 3.76 13.12 -21.31
CA LEU A 172 4.94 13.28 -22.17
C LEU A 172 5.94 14.28 -21.59
N LYS A 173 5.49 15.46 -21.17
CA LYS A 173 6.35 16.56 -20.72
C LYS A 173 6.93 16.33 -19.32
N GLU A 174 6.15 15.80 -18.39
CA GLU A 174 6.55 15.63 -16.99
C GLU A 174 7.06 14.20 -16.68
N LYS A 175 7.44 13.44 -17.71
CA LYS A 175 7.89 12.04 -17.58
C LYS A 175 9.03 11.87 -16.56
N GLN A 176 10.02 12.75 -16.59
CA GLN A 176 11.16 12.68 -15.67
C GLN A 176 10.75 13.07 -14.25
N SER A 177 10.03 14.19 -14.10
CA SER A 177 9.51 14.67 -12.82
C SER A 177 8.68 13.60 -12.10
N LEU A 178 7.78 12.93 -12.83
CA LEU A 178 6.95 11.86 -12.30
C LEU A 178 7.77 10.64 -11.85
N TRP A 179 8.86 10.31 -12.54
CA TRP A 179 9.75 9.23 -12.12
C TRP A 179 10.49 9.59 -10.84
N THR A 180 11.04 10.80 -10.76
CA THR A 180 11.72 11.27 -9.55
C THR A 180 10.75 11.31 -8.37
N LEU A 181 9.54 11.80 -8.58
CA LEU A 181 8.49 11.82 -7.57
C LEU A 181 8.16 10.39 -7.10
N ALA A 182 7.91 9.47 -8.03
CA ALA A 182 7.57 8.08 -7.73
C ALA A 182 8.69 7.36 -6.97
N LEU A 183 9.95 7.59 -7.34
CA LEU A 183 11.11 7.02 -6.66
C LEU A 183 11.22 7.59 -5.24
N LEU A 184 11.20 8.92 -5.07
CA LEU A 184 11.26 9.54 -3.74
C LEU A 184 10.15 9.05 -2.83
N THR A 185 8.91 9.02 -3.32
CA THR A 185 7.76 8.54 -2.54
C THR A 185 7.79 7.03 -2.30
N GLY A 186 8.32 6.26 -3.25
CA GLY A 186 8.54 4.83 -3.11
C GLY A 186 9.59 4.52 -2.04
N GLY A 187 10.60 5.39 -1.90
CA GLY A 187 11.67 5.25 -0.91
C GLY A 187 11.14 5.30 0.53
N TYR A 188 10.05 6.03 0.76
CA TYR A 188 9.41 6.11 2.08
C TYR A 188 8.93 4.76 2.60
N PHE A 189 8.60 3.81 1.72
CA PHE A 189 8.23 2.46 2.12
C PHE A 189 9.40 1.67 2.71
N TYR A 190 10.65 2.07 2.48
CA TYR A 190 11.83 1.40 3.03
C TYR A 190 12.28 1.97 4.38
N VAL A 191 11.73 3.11 4.80
CA VAL A 191 12.05 3.75 6.07
C VAL A 191 10.96 3.43 7.09
N PRO A 192 11.21 2.67 8.18
CA PRO A 192 10.16 2.17 9.07
C PRO A 192 9.20 3.24 9.62
N ILE A 193 9.71 4.43 9.96
CA ILE A 193 8.91 5.53 10.49
C ILE A 193 8.05 6.17 9.38
N LEU A 194 8.61 6.33 8.17
CA LEU A 194 7.91 6.94 7.05
C LEU A 194 6.97 5.95 6.35
N ASN A 195 7.21 4.65 6.47
CA ASN A 195 6.42 3.59 5.85
C ASN A 195 4.93 3.70 6.24
N LEU A 196 4.65 4.06 7.50
CA LEU A 196 3.30 4.34 7.99
C LEU A 196 2.58 5.48 7.26
N LEU A 197 3.36 6.43 6.74
CA LEU A 197 2.87 7.63 6.03
C LEU A 197 3.22 7.60 4.55
N ALA A 198 3.84 6.54 4.05
CA ALA A 198 4.36 6.49 2.70
C ALA A 198 3.23 6.61 1.68
N ALA A 199 2.17 5.83 1.86
CA ALA A 199 0.98 5.90 1.01
C ALA A 199 0.29 7.28 1.02
N PRO A 200 -0.06 7.88 2.18
CA PRO A 200 -0.69 9.20 2.20
C PRO A 200 0.24 10.32 1.70
N LEU A 201 1.55 10.28 2.00
CA LEU A 201 2.52 11.25 1.50
C LEU A 201 2.71 11.13 -0.01
N ALA A 202 2.75 9.90 -0.55
CA ALA A 202 2.82 9.66 -1.98
C ALA A 202 1.60 10.25 -2.68
N ALA A 203 0.39 9.89 -2.21
CA ALA A 203 -0.86 10.42 -2.74
C ALA A 203 -0.89 11.96 -2.75
N LEU A 204 -0.58 12.59 -1.61
CA LEU A 204 -0.49 14.04 -1.49
C LEU A 204 0.47 14.67 -2.49
N ALA A 205 1.67 14.11 -2.59
CA ALA A 205 2.72 14.61 -3.48
C ALA A 205 2.28 14.53 -4.95
N PHE A 206 1.66 13.41 -5.37
CA PHE A 206 1.11 13.25 -6.70
C PHE A 206 -0.07 14.20 -6.98
N VAL A 207 -0.96 14.42 -6.00
CA VAL A 207 -2.10 15.33 -6.16
C VAL A 207 -1.62 16.76 -6.38
N ILE A 208 -0.78 17.27 -5.48
CA ILE A 208 -0.27 18.65 -5.55
C ILE A 208 0.53 18.86 -6.83
N PHE A 209 1.43 17.93 -7.16
CA PHE A 209 2.26 18.02 -8.36
C PHE A 209 1.42 18.02 -9.64
N SER A 210 0.48 17.08 -9.76
CA SER A 210 -0.31 16.92 -11.00
C SER A 210 -1.28 18.08 -11.20
N MET A 211 -2.01 18.49 -10.14
CA MET A 211 -2.92 19.64 -10.21
C MET A 211 -2.15 20.93 -10.51
N GLY A 212 -1.01 21.16 -9.85
CA GLY A 212 -0.21 22.36 -10.08
C GLY A 212 0.30 22.47 -11.52
N LYS A 213 0.67 21.35 -12.15
CA LYS A 213 1.12 21.35 -13.54
C LYS A 213 -0.01 21.57 -14.55
N ILE A 214 -1.20 21.04 -14.28
CA ILE A 214 -2.36 21.34 -15.13
C ILE A 214 -2.81 22.79 -14.97
N ASP A 215 -2.77 23.36 -13.75
CA ASP A 215 -3.03 24.79 -13.54
C ASP A 215 -2.05 25.66 -14.33
N GLU A 216 -0.76 25.32 -14.29
CA GLU A 216 0.31 26.02 -15.04
C GLU A 216 0.08 25.98 -16.55
N TYR A 217 -0.47 24.89 -17.11
CA TYR A 217 -0.75 24.79 -18.55
C TYR A 217 -1.97 25.58 -19.02
N ARG A 218 -2.86 25.95 -18.10
CA ARG A 218 -4.09 26.70 -18.38
C ARG A 218 -3.95 28.21 -18.15
N ARG A 219 -2.85 28.65 -17.57
CA ARG A 219 -2.46 30.07 -17.44
C ARG A 219 -1.71 30.53 -18.67
#